data_AF-A0A6M1LSP0-F1
#
_entry.id   AF-A0A6M1LSP0-F1
#
_cell.length_a   1.000
_cell.length_b   1.000
_cell.length_c   1.000
_cell.angle_alpha   90.00
_cell.angle_beta   90.00
_cell.angle_gamma   90.00
#
_symmetry.space_group_name_H-M   'P 1'
#
loop_
_entity.id
_entity.type
_entity.pdbx_description
1 polymer ?
#
loop_
_entity_poly.entity_id
_entity_poly.type
_entity_poly.pdbx_seq_one_letter_code
_entity_poly.pdbx_strand_id
1 'polypeptide(L)'
;MSYRKIPSIGQAHENSCWAACLAWWLKAVQGGRPSWTQAKIMEVYRRSLDGDGAMIPEYMVNAWRNDQRLKMGTMVFKTPNATLDRLPIGPTPVCIAFKHFTGFAHMNVIWPSEGSKVWCMEPYWPFPGVNGKRTGRFVEREINDHFNFGDAVILAWANPFEGESAAPPA
;
A
#
# COMPACT_ATOMS: atom_id res chain seq x y z
N MET A 1 2.08 -3.44 18.63
CA MET A 1 1.97 -1.99 18.29
C MET A 1 0.74 -1.79 17.40
N SER A 2 -0.12 -0.78 17.65
CA SER A 2 -1.32 -0.57 16.81
C SER A 2 -1.05 0.49 15.75
N TYR A 3 -0.92 0.09 14.48
CA TYR A 3 -0.67 1.01 13.37
C TYR A 3 -1.77 2.08 13.20
N ARG A 4 -2.97 1.82 13.72
CA ARG A 4 -4.10 2.78 13.72
C ARG A 4 -3.85 4.06 14.52
N LYS A 5 -2.79 4.11 15.35
CA LYS A 5 -2.39 5.33 16.05
C LYS A 5 -1.69 6.35 15.14
N ILE A 6 -1.21 5.91 13.97
CA ILE A 6 -0.64 6.80 12.95
C ILE A 6 -1.82 7.39 12.17
N PRO A 7 -1.95 8.71 12.03
CA PRO A 7 -3.04 9.30 11.27
C PRO A 7 -3.12 8.72 9.86
N SER A 8 -4.33 8.43 9.39
CA SER A 8 -4.56 8.03 8.00
C SER A 8 -4.14 9.16 7.06
N ILE A 9 -3.78 8.81 5.82
CA ILE A 9 -3.40 9.78 4.79
C ILE A 9 -4.35 9.64 3.62
N GLY A 10 -5.06 10.72 3.28
CA GLY A 10 -5.89 10.75 2.09
C GLY A 10 -5.11 11.12 0.84
N GLN A 11 -5.52 10.60 -0.31
CA GLN A 11 -4.88 10.92 -1.60
C GLN A 11 -5.07 12.38 -2.00
N ALA A 12 -3.98 13.02 -2.40
CA ALA A 12 -3.95 14.44 -2.76
C ALA A 12 -4.85 14.77 -3.96
N HIS A 13 -4.94 13.87 -4.93
CA HIS A 13 -5.80 13.96 -6.12
C HIS A 13 -6.36 12.59 -6.50
N GLU A 14 -7.20 12.51 -7.53
CA GLU A 14 -7.96 11.32 -7.92
C GLU A 14 -7.13 10.06 -8.24
N ASN A 15 -5.88 10.23 -8.66
CA ASN A 15 -5.00 9.12 -9.08
C ASN A 15 -3.77 8.93 -8.16
N SER A 16 -3.74 9.52 -6.96
CA SER A 16 -2.60 9.44 -6.03
C SER A 16 -2.82 8.52 -4.83
N CYS A 17 -3.73 7.56 -4.92
CA CYS A 17 -3.88 6.51 -3.90
C CYS A 17 -2.54 5.84 -3.60
N TRP A 18 -1.74 5.60 -4.64
CA TRP A 18 -0.41 5.01 -4.54
C TRP A 18 0.56 5.85 -3.68
N ALA A 19 0.58 7.17 -3.88
CA ALA A 19 1.47 8.07 -3.16
C ALA A 19 1.05 8.23 -1.69
N ALA A 20 -0.25 8.29 -1.41
CA ALA A 20 -0.78 8.35 -0.04
C ALA A 20 -0.45 7.10 0.76
N CYS A 21 -0.65 5.93 0.16
CA CYS A 21 -0.30 4.65 0.76
C CYS A 21 1.19 4.51 1.01
N LEU A 22 2.06 4.85 0.05
CA LEU A 22 3.50 4.80 0.26
C LEU A 22 3.94 5.78 1.37
N ALA A 23 3.38 7.00 1.40
CA ALA A 23 3.67 7.98 2.46
C ALA A 23 3.28 7.46 3.85
N TRP A 24 2.12 6.80 3.97
CA TRP A 24 1.68 6.24 5.24
C TRP A 24 2.53 5.03 5.62
N TRP A 25 2.81 4.15 4.67
CA TRP A 25 3.61 2.94 4.88
C TRP A 25 5.03 3.28 5.37
N LEU A 26 5.67 4.29 4.79
CA LEU A 26 6.98 4.78 5.22
C LEU A 26 6.98 5.24 6.68
N LYS A 27 5.91 5.92 7.13
CA LYS A 27 5.74 6.32 8.54
C LYS A 27 5.49 5.14 9.46
N ALA A 28 4.75 4.14 8.98
CA ALA A 28 4.33 2.98 9.76
C ALA A 28 5.45 1.97 9.99
N VAL A 29 6.23 1.68 8.95
CA VAL A 29 7.25 0.62 8.99
C VAL A 29 8.59 1.11 9.56
N GLN A 30 8.94 2.39 9.38
CA GLN A 30 10.21 2.94 9.88
C GLN A 30 11.44 2.13 9.41
N GLY A 31 12.50 1.98 10.22
CA GLY A 31 13.67 1.15 9.89
C GLY A 31 14.72 1.83 8.98
N GLY A 32 14.95 3.13 9.18
CA GLY A 32 15.89 3.92 8.36
C GLY A 32 15.40 4.19 6.93
N ARG A 33 14.08 4.03 6.70
CA ARG A 33 13.40 4.41 5.47
C ARG A 33 13.13 5.91 5.45
N PRO A 34 12.99 6.54 4.28
CA PRO A 34 12.72 7.96 4.20
C PRO A 34 11.35 8.32 4.79
N SER A 35 11.23 9.55 5.30
CA SER A 35 9.94 10.16 5.66
C SER A 35 9.51 11.13 4.56
N TRP A 36 8.82 10.63 3.54
CA TRP A 36 8.41 11.43 2.39
C TRP A 36 6.93 11.84 2.46
N THR A 37 6.66 13.03 1.93
CA THR A 37 5.30 13.50 1.63
C THR A 37 4.82 12.93 0.29
N GLN A 38 3.52 12.98 0.03
CA GLN A 38 2.96 12.60 -1.27
C GLN A 38 3.60 13.40 -2.42
N ALA A 39 3.81 14.70 -2.23
CA ALA A 39 4.47 15.55 -3.23
C ALA A 39 5.89 15.07 -3.53
N LYS A 40 6.67 14.72 -2.49
CA LYS A 40 8.02 14.20 -2.70
C LYS A 40 8.02 12.84 -3.39
N ILE A 41 7.08 11.96 -3.03
CA ILE A 41 6.91 10.65 -3.67
C ILE A 41 6.59 10.82 -5.16
N MET A 42 5.66 11.69 -5.51
CA MET A 42 5.31 11.99 -6.91
C MET A 42 6.49 12.58 -7.69
N GLU A 43 7.29 13.45 -7.07
CA GLU A 43 8.52 13.98 -7.67
C GLU A 43 9.55 12.86 -7.95
N VAL A 44 9.80 12.00 -6.95
CA VAL A 44 10.76 10.88 -7.05
C VAL A 44 10.36 9.91 -8.16
N TYR A 45 9.08 9.58 -8.26
CA TYR A 45 8.57 8.58 -9.20
C TYR A 45 7.89 9.17 -10.44
N ARG A 46 8.12 10.45 -10.76
CA ARG A 46 7.48 11.14 -11.89
C ARG A 46 7.57 10.42 -13.23
N ARG A 47 8.65 9.65 -13.45
CA ARG A 47 8.89 8.89 -14.69
C ARG A 47 8.10 7.58 -14.77
N SER A 48 7.50 7.17 -13.66
CA SER A 48 6.68 5.97 -13.55
C SER A 48 5.18 6.29 -13.61
N LEU A 49 4.82 7.56 -13.87
CA LEU A 49 3.44 8.02 -13.89
C LEU A 49 2.91 8.13 -15.31
N ASP A 50 1.60 7.93 -15.47
CA ASP A 50 0.90 8.29 -16.70
C ASP A 50 0.57 9.79 -16.76
N GLY A 51 -0.16 10.21 -17.80
CA GLY A 51 -0.55 11.60 -18.01
C GLY A 51 -1.45 12.18 -16.92
N ASP A 52 -2.15 11.33 -16.17
CA ASP A 52 -3.10 11.73 -15.12
C ASP A 52 -2.51 11.58 -13.71
N GLY A 53 -1.21 11.28 -13.61
CA GLY A 53 -0.46 11.11 -12.37
C GLY A 53 -0.71 9.77 -11.66
N ALA A 54 -1.34 8.80 -12.32
CA ALA A 54 -1.46 7.45 -11.81
C ALA A 54 -0.12 6.72 -11.97
N MET A 55 0.21 5.87 -11.00
CA MET A 55 1.37 5.00 -11.11
C MET A 55 1.10 3.89 -12.13
N ILE A 56 1.98 3.77 -13.13
CA ILE A 56 1.91 2.69 -14.13
C ILE A 56 2.35 1.38 -13.45
N PRO A 57 1.48 0.34 -13.42
CA PRO A 57 1.74 -0.89 -12.66
C PRO A 57 3.08 -1.56 -12.99
N GLU A 58 3.45 -1.68 -14.27
CA GLU A 58 4.72 -2.30 -14.66
C GLU A 58 5.94 -1.52 -14.14
N TYR A 59 5.83 -0.19 -14.10
CA TYR A 59 6.91 0.67 -13.61
C TYR A 59 6.96 0.71 -12.09
N MET A 60 5.84 0.53 -11.39
CA MET A 60 5.81 0.49 -9.93
C MET A 60 6.69 -0.61 -9.36
N VAL A 61 6.53 -1.84 -9.88
CA VAL A 61 7.28 -3.01 -9.41
C VAL A 61 8.78 -2.77 -9.52
N ASN A 62 9.22 -2.33 -10.70
CA ASN A 62 10.64 -2.09 -10.98
C ASN A 62 11.17 -0.89 -10.20
N ALA A 63 10.44 0.23 -10.16
CA ALA A 63 10.88 1.44 -9.48
C ALA A 63 11.05 1.23 -7.98
N TRP A 64 10.08 0.58 -7.33
CA TRP A 64 10.14 0.36 -5.89
C TRP A 64 11.12 -0.74 -5.49
N ARG A 65 11.26 -1.80 -6.30
CA ARG A 65 12.27 -2.85 -6.06
C ARG A 65 13.69 -2.30 -6.13
N ASN A 66 13.95 -1.40 -7.07
CA ASN A 66 15.28 -0.87 -7.32
C ASN A 66 15.62 0.33 -6.42
N ASP A 67 14.63 0.95 -5.77
CA ASP A 67 14.87 2.01 -4.79
C ASP A 67 15.32 1.44 -3.44
N GLN A 68 16.64 1.34 -3.28
CA GLN A 68 17.28 0.84 -2.06
C GLN A 68 16.91 1.65 -0.80
N ARG A 69 16.42 2.90 -0.94
CA ARG A 69 15.98 3.71 0.20
C ARG A 69 14.69 3.17 0.82
N LEU A 70 13.84 2.52 0.00
CA LEU A 70 12.57 1.94 0.47
C LEU A 70 12.78 0.65 1.26
N LYS A 71 13.87 -0.08 1.03
CA LYS A 71 14.16 -1.37 1.69
C LYS A 71 12.94 -2.31 1.60
N MET A 72 12.43 -2.46 0.38
CA MET A 72 11.11 -3.02 0.09
C MET A 72 11.24 -4.16 -0.93
N GLY A 73 10.46 -5.22 -0.72
CA GLY A 73 10.22 -6.27 -1.70
C GLY A 73 8.96 -5.95 -2.46
N THR A 74 8.94 -6.21 -3.77
CA THR A 74 7.76 -6.03 -4.62
C THR A 74 7.55 -7.22 -5.55
N MET A 75 6.29 -7.65 -5.73
CA MET A 75 5.96 -8.76 -6.61
C MET A 75 4.51 -8.70 -7.08
N VAL A 76 4.28 -9.26 -8.28
CA VAL A 76 2.95 -9.47 -8.86
C VAL A 76 2.47 -10.87 -8.47
N PHE A 77 1.27 -10.96 -7.89
CA PHE A 77 0.62 -12.21 -7.52
C PHE A 77 -0.61 -12.42 -8.38
N LYS A 78 -0.73 -13.57 -9.04
CA LYS A 78 -1.94 -13.94 -9.76
C LYS A 78 -3.03 -14.31 -8.77
N THR A 79 -4.23 -13.78 -8.97
CA THR A 79 -5.35 -13.85 -8.02
C THR A 79 -6.39 -14.95 -8.22
N PRO A 80 -6.46 -15.77 -9.31
CA PRO A 80 -7.60 -16.66 -9.52
C PRO A 80 -7.77 -17.73 -8.43
N ASN A 81 -6.79 -17.89 -7.52
CA ASN A 81 -6.89 -18.71 -6.31
C ASN A 81 -6.12 -18.09 -5.12
N ALA A 82 -6.08 -16.75 -5.00
CA ALA A 82 -5.38 -16.11 -3.89
C ALA A 82 -6.14 -16.30 -2.56
N THR A 83 -5.39 -16.57 -1.49
CA THR A 83 -5.88 -16.73 -0.11
C THR A 83 -4.84 -16.12 0.84
N LEU A 84 -5.23 -15.77 2.07
CA LEU A 84 -4.39 -15.04 3.01
C LEU A 84 -3.05 -15.77 3.29
N ASP A 85 -3.08 -17.10 3.40
CA ASP A 85 -1.91 -17.97 3.62
C ASP A 85 -0.89 -17.95 2.47
N ARG A 86 -1.30 -17.49 1.28
CA ARG A 86 -0.44 -17.43 0.09
C ARG A 86 0.16 -16.06 -0.16
N LEU A 87 -0.41 -15.02 0.43
CA LEU A 87 0.10 -13.66 0.27
C LEU A 87 1.12 -13.37 1.38
N PRO A 88 2.23 -12.66 1.08
CA PRO A 88 3.24 -12.26 2.07
C PRO A 88 2.73 -11.13 2.99
N ILE A 89 1.58 -11.34 3.64
CA ILE A 89 0.96 -10.42 4.59
C ILE A 89 1.43 -10.85 5.98
N GLY A 90 2.66 -10.47 6.31
CA GLY A 90 3.25 -10.67 7.63
C GLY A 90 2.69 -9.70 8.68
N PRO A 91 3.32 -9.60 9.87
CA PRO A 91 2.88 -8.68 10.92
C PRO A 91 3.06 -7.20 10.54
N THR A 92 3.88 -6.91 9.53
CA THR A 92 4.13 -5.55 9.02
C THR A 92 3.14 -5.16 7.92
N PRO A 93 2.74 -3.88 7.82
CA PRO A 93 1.88 -3.40 6.75
C PRO A 93 2.43 -3.67 5.36
N VAL A 94 1.54 -3.90 4.41
CA VAL A 94 1.82 -4.22 3.01
C VAL A 94 1.03 -3.25 2.13
N CYS A 95 1.69 -2.61 1.16
CA CYS A 95 0.97 -1.91 0.10
C CYS A 95 0.41 -2.96 -0.88
N ILE A 96 -0.89 -2.86 -1.18
CA ILE A 96 -1.58 -3.75 -2.11
C ILE A 96 -2.24 -2.92 -3.20
N ALA A 97 -1.80 -3.10 -4.45
CA ALA A 97 -2.44 -2.53 -5.63
C ALA A 97 -3.28 -3.60 -6.31
N PHE A 98 -4.51 -3.24 -6.66
CA PHE A 98 -5.53 -4.17 -7.12
C PHE A 98 -6.57 -3.50 -8.00
N LYS A 99 -7.37 -4.30 -8.70
CA LYS A 99 -8.55 -3.80 -9.42
C LYS A 99 -9.71 -3.68 -8.44
N HIS A 100 -10.26 -2.48 -8.31
CA HIS A 100 -11.42 -2.21 -7.45
C HIS A 100 -12.71 -2.71 -8.11
N PHE A 101 -13.77 -2.96 -7.33
CA PHE A 101 -15.04 -3.49 -7.83
C PHE A 101 -15.71 -2.60 -8.89
N THR A 102 -15.41 -1.30 -8.88
CA THR A 102 -15.86 -0.32 -9.88
C THR A 102 -15.03 -0.33 -11.16
N GLY A 103 -14.01 -1.18 -11.25
CA GLY A 103 -13.19 -1.41 -12.44
C GLY A 103 -11.88 -0.62 -12.52
N PHE A 104 -11.67 0.41 -11.68
CA PHE A 104 -10.42 1.18 -11.67
C PHE A 104 -9.32 0.51 -10.83
N ALA A 105 -8.05 0.83 -11.12
CA ALA A 105 -6.92 0.39 -10.31
C ALA A 105 -6.82 1.20 -9.02
N HIS A 106 -6.75 0.53 -7.87
CA HIS A 106 -6.68 1.16 -6.56
C HIS A 106 -5.52 0.61 -5.74
N MET A 107 -5.12 1.35 -4.71
CA MET A 107 -4.13 0.88 -3.76
C MET A 107 -4.54 1.15 -2.33
N ASN A 108 -4.30 0.19 -1.46
CA ASN A 108 -4.46 0.30 -0.01
C ASN A 108 -3.15 -0.07 0.70
N VAL A 109 -3.08 0.23 2.00
CA VAL A 109 -2.10 -0.40 2.90
C VAL A 109 -2.84 -1.32 3.85
N ILE A 110 -2.45 -2.58 3.91
CA ILE A 110 -3.14 -3.61 4.70
C ILE A 110 -2.21 -4.26 5.73
N TRP A 111 -2.75 -4.72 6.84
CA TRP A 111 -2.06 -5.58 7.81
C TRP A 111 -3.08 -6.51 8.51
N PRO A 112 -2.63 -7.66 9.05
CA PRO A 112 -3.54 -8.64 9.65
C PRO A 112 -4.45 -8.05 10.72
N SER A 113 -5.72 -8.48 10.70
CA SER A 113 -6.67 -8.37 11.81
C SER A 113 -7.03 -9.79 12.28
N GLU A 114 -8.23 -9.98 12.84
CA GLU A 114 -8.72 -11.30 13.26
C GLU A 114 -9.22 -12.13 12.06
N GLY A 115 -8.86 -13.42 12.02
CA GLY A 115 -9.32 -14.36 10.99
C GLY A 115 -8.82 -14.04 9.58
N SER A 116 -9.72 -14.01 8.60
CA SER A 116 -9.45 -13.66 7.19
C SER A 116 -9.41 -12.16 6.92
N LYS A 117 -9.55 -11.34 7.95
CA LYS A 117 -9.69 -9.89 7.82
C LYS A 117 -8.36 -9.17 7.89
N VAL A 118 -8.34 -8.00 7.28
CA VAL A 118 -7.25 -7.05 7.38
C VAL A 118 -7.77 -5.69 7.79
N TRP A 119 -6.96 -4.99 8.57
CA TRP A 119 -7.07 -3.54 8.63
C TRP A 119 -6.52 -2.95 7.34
N CYS A 120 -7.20 -1.96 6.82
CA CYS A 120 -6.87 -1.26 5.59
C CYS A 120 -6.83 0.25 5.86
N MET A 121 -5.74 0.90 5.45
CA MET A 121 -5.67 2.34 5.25
C MET A 121 -6.18 2.65 3.85
N GLU A 122 -7.41 3.17 3.79
CA GLU A 122 -8.10 3.61 2.57
C GLU A 122 -7.76 5.08 2.30
N PRO A 123 -6.97 5.41 1.27
CA PRO A 123 -6.62 6.79 0.97
C PRO A 123 -7.76 7.57 0.27
N TYR A 124 -8.72 6.88 -0.35
CA TYR A 124 -9.81 7.52 -1.08
C TYR A 124 -11.03 7.77 -0.18
N TRP A 125 -10.81 8.50 0.93
CA TRP A 125 -11.90 8.87 1.84
C TRP A 125 -11.95 10.37 2.14
N PRO A 126 -13.15 10.99 2.10
CA PRO A 126 -14.44 10.43 1.68
C PRO A 126 -14.52 10.08 0.18
N PHE A 127 -15.46 9.20 -0.20
CA PHE A 127 -15.73 8.81 -1.59
C PHE A 127 -17.19 9.13 -1.99
N PRO A 128 -17.44 9.84 -3.11
CA PRO A 128 -16.45 10.62 -3.86
C PRO A 128 -15.98 11.82 -3.02
N GLY A 129 -14.67 12.12 -3.08
CA GLY A 129 -14.04 13.20 -2.31
C GLY A 129 -13.54 14.32 -3.21
N VAL A 130 -13.28 15.50 -2.62
CA VAL A 130 -12.67 16.64 -3.31
C VAL A 130 -11.14 16.53 -3.25
N ASN A 131 -10.45 16.83 -4.36
CA ASN A 131 -8.98 16.89 -4.40
C ASN A 131 -8.45 17.83 -3.31
N GLY A 132 -7.38 17.42 -2.63
CA GLY A 132 -6.79 18.13 -1.50
C GLY A 132 -7.56 18.06 -0.17
N LYS A 133 -8.79 17.50 -0.14
CA LYS A 133 -9.62 17.41 1.08
C LYS A 133 -9.81 15.99 1.62
N ARG A 134 -9.21 14.99 0.97
CA ARG A 134 -9.29 13.59 1.43
C ARG A 134 -8.40 13.41 2.65
N THR A 135 -8.93 12.73 3.66
CA THR A 135 -8.24 12.44 4.93
C THR A 135 -7.75 11.00 5.01
N GLY A 136 -8.27 10.15 4.13
CA GLY A 136 -8.16 8.70 4.28
C GLY A 136 -8.95 8.22 5.50
N ARG A 137 -8.98 6.90 5.69
CA ARG A 137 -9.55 6.28 6.90
C ARG A 137 -8.97 4.89 7.13
N PHE A 138 -9.14 4.39 8.35
CA PHE A 138 -8.96 2.97 8.63
C PHE A 138 -10.29 2.25 8.52
N VAL A 139 -10.30 1.13 7.81
CA VAL A 139 -11.44 0.22 7.69
C VAL A 139 -10.95 -1.20 7.86
N GLU A 140 -11.75 -2.03 8.52
CA GLU A 140 -11.55 -3.47 8.49
C GLU A 140 -12.29 -4.04 7.28
N ARG A 141 -11.64 -4.93 6.54
CA ARG A 141 -12.18 -5.56 5.32
C ARG A 141 -11.80 -7.04 5.26
N GLU A 142 -12.57 -7.81 4.50
CA GLU A 142 -12.12 -9.13 4.09
C GLU A 142 -10.92 -8.97 3.15
N ILE A 143 -9.91 -9.84 3.28
CA ILE A 143 -8.73 -9.74 2.41
C ILE A 143 -9.11 -9.89 0.93
N ASN A 144 -10.10 -10.75 0.64
CA ASN A 144 -10.58 -11.06 -0.70
C ASN A 144 -11.11 -9.81 -1.44
N ASP A 145 -11.56 -8.78 -0.73
CA ASP A 145 -11.97 -7.49 -1.32
C ASP A 145 -10.87 -6.84 -2.16
N HIS A 146 -9.61 -7.20 -1.91
CA HIS A 146 -8.45 -6.65 -2.59
C HIS A 146 -7.96 -7.53 -3.75
N PHE A 147 -8.53 -8.70 -4.01
CA PHE A 147 -8.05 -9.56 -5.10
C PHE A 147 -9.14 -10.31 -5.88
N ASN A 148 -10.43 -10.09 -5.59
CA ASN A 148 -11.53 -10.76 -6.29
C ASN A 148 -11.84 -10.20 -7.69
N PHE A 149 -11.41 -8.99 -8.03
CA PHE A 149 -11.94 -8.27 -9.22
C PHE A 149 -10.93 -8.09 -10.38
N GLY A 150 -9.71 -8.57 -10.23
CA GLY A 150 -8.69 -8.54 -11.27
C GLY A 150 -7.91 -9.84 -11.31
N ASP A 151 -7.08 -10.03 -12.33
CA ASP A 151 -6.28 -11.26 -12.55
C ASP A 151 -4.97 -11.29 -11.76
N ALA A 152 -4.58 -10.14 -11.20
CA ALA A 152 -3.38 -9.96 -10.42
C ALA A 152 -3.53 -8.86 -9.37
N VAL A 153 -2.73 -8.96 -8.31
CA VAL A 153 -2.40 -7.88 -7.38
C VAL A 153 -0.91 -7.63 -7.38
N ILE A 154 -0.51 -6.41 -7.03
CA ILE A 154 0.88 -6.08 -6.75
C ILE A 154 1.01 -5.86 -5.25
N LEU A 155 1.94 -6.57 -4.63
CA LEU A 155 2.26 -6.40 -3.22
C LEU A 155 3.63 -5.76 -3.07
N ALA A 156 3.72 -4.88 -2.07
CA ALA A 156 4.96 -4.25 -1.65
C ALA A 156 5.09 -4.35 -0.12
N TRP A 157 6.13 -5.00 0.35
CA TRP A 157 6.32 -5.33 1.78
C TRP A 157 7.73 -4.97 2.25
N ALA A 158 7.92 -4.90 3.55
CA ALA A 158 9.23 -4.65 4.14
C ALA A 158 10.14 -5.86 3.88
N ASN A 159 11.32 -5.66 3.30
CA ASN A 159 12.32 -6.74 3.32
C ASN A 159 12.76 -6.95 4.78
N PRO A 160 12.77 -8.21 5.29
CA PRO A 160 13.31 -8.48 6.61
C PRO A 160 14.78 -8.09 6.67
N PHE A 161 15.19 -7.40 7.73
CA PHE A 161 16.58 -7.00 7.94
C PHE A 161 17.35 -8.07 8.71
N GLU A 162 18.65 -8.19 8.42
CA GLU A 162 19.57 -8.73 9.41
C GLU A 162 19.53 -7.83 10.67
N GLY A 163 19.10 -8.41 11.80
CA GLY A 163 19.10 -7.73 13.11
C GLY A 163 17.74 -7.31 13.67
N GLU A 164 16.62 -7.47 12.94
CA GLU A 164 15.30 -7.38 13.56
C GLU A 164 14.95 -8.73 14.20
N SER A 165 14.79 -8.74 15.52
CA SER A 165 14.38 -9.95 16.25
C SER A 165 13.04 -10.44 15.67
N ALA A 166 12.97 -11.73 15.32
CA ALA A 166 11.75 -12.39 14.90
C ALA A 166 10.68 -12.47 16.03
N ALA A 167 11.01 -12.02 17.23
CA ALA A 167 10.08 -11.94 18.34
C ALA A 167 9.38 -10.57 18.37
N PRO A 168 8.05 -10.52 18.52
CA PRO A 168 7.38 -9.27 18.84
C PRO A 168 7.92 -8.71 20.17
N PRO A 169 8.00 -7.37 20.33
CA PRO A 169 8.37 -6.79 21.62
C PRO A 169 7.37 -7.26 22.69
N ALA A 170 7.93 -7.73 23.81
CA ALA A 170 7.22 -8.19 24.99
C ALA A 170 6.30 -7.11 25.59
#